data_AF-A0A6M8N5S5-F1
#
_entry.id   AF-A0A6M8N5S5-F1
#
_cell.length_a   1.000
_cell.length_b   1.000
_cell.length_c   1.000
_cell.angle_alpha   90.00
_cell.angle_beta   90.00
_cell.angle_gamma   90.00
#
_symmetry.space_group_name_H-M   'P 1'
#
loop_
_entity.id
_entity.type
_entity.pdbx_description
1 polymer ?
#
loop_
_entity_poly.entity_id
_entity_poly.type
_entity_poly.pdbx_seq_one_letter_code
_entity_poly.pdbx_strand_id
1 'polypeptide(L)'
;MKKSLIILLFFITLFAININAEEMFQTVDSKEATLVKEDSSKEFCNVCGMNLPKYYKTNHVTEFKNGHKEQYCSIHCQAQIHEDYEDKIKNIQVVDTNSLKLIDAKNAFYVVGSSKKGTMSPISKYAFSTKNEAEEFKKEFGGEIHSFDETLKIAKDGLAKEKKILDEKRIPVAKKGKKIFESMCDVNQMKDFNSIGEAKQYLIDNKICKNLDAQMLQAVSVYLYNPILARDNSKVIEVPEDIKCPVCGMFVAKYPKWVAQIKLKNTHSHYFDGVKDMMKFYFEPSKYNHNHSKEDISQINITDYYSLDSIDAKEAFYVIGSNVYGPMGEELIPFKNETQAKKFMEDHFGKKVLKFEDIKKEMLF
;
A
#
# COMPACT_ATOMS: atom_id res chain seq x y z
N MET A 1 20.96 78.67 11.83
CA MET A 1 20.08 77.49 12.03
C MET A 1 20.31 76.48 10.91
N LYS A 2 21.20 75.50 11.11
CA LYS A 2 21.33 74.33 10.23
C LYS A 2 21.42 73.11 11.15
N LYS A 3 20.38 72.26 11.10
CA LYS A 3 20.21 71.07 11.94
C LYS A 3 21.14 69.97 11.44
N SER A 4 21.98 69.43 12.34
CA SER A 4 22.73 68.20 12.13
C SER A 4 21.79 67.00 12.07
N LEU A 5 21.92 66.18 11.03
CA LEU A 5 21.25 64.89 10.90
C LEU A 5 22.20 63.81 11.43
N ILE A 6 21.90 63.29 12.62
CA ILE A 6 22.61 62.16 13.23
C ILE A 6 22.09 60.88 12.56
N ILE A 7 22.96 60.19 11.81
CA ILE A 7 22.68 58.87 11.26
C ILE A 7 22.99 57.85 12.37
N LEU A 8 21.94 57.29 12.96
CA LEU A 8 21.98 56.23 13.94
C LEU A 8 22.26 54.90 13.22
N LEU A 9 23.50 54.40 13.29
CA LEU A 9 23.83 53.04 12.84
C LEU A 9 23.18 52.02 13.78
N PHE A 10 22.11 51.38 13.33
CA PHE A 10 21.54 50.21 13.96
C PHE A 10 22.43 48.99 13.65
N PHE A 11 23.27 48.60 14.62
CA PHE A 11 23.93 47.30 14.61
C PHE A 11 22.86 46.22 14.83
N ILE A 12 22.30 45.68 13.74
CA ILE A 12 21.53 44.45 13.77
C ILE A 12 22.53 43.32 13.96
N THR A 13 22.70 42.89 15.20
CA THR A 13 23.37 41.62 15.51
C THR A 13 22.52 40.50 14.90
N LEU A 14 23.02 39.93 13.79
CA LEU A 14 22.52 38.69 13.22
C LEU A 14 22.63 37.60 14.29
N PHE A 15 21.52 37.32 14.98
CA PHE A 15 21.34 36.05 15.68
C PHE A 15 21.29 34.98 14.58
N ALA A 16 22.42 34.34 14.32
CA ALA A 16 22.47 33.13 13.51
C ALA A 16 21.72 32.04 14.28
N ILE A 17 20.42 31.91 14.01
CA ILE A 17 19.64 30.75 14.40
C ILE A 17 20.21 29.60 13.56
N ASN A 18 21.08 28.80 14.16
CA ASN A 18 21.49 27.51 13.61
C ASN A 18 20.26 26.62 13.58
N ILE A 19 19.51 26.66 12.48
CA ILE A 19 18.50 25.64 12.15
C ILE A 19 19.29 24.44 11.60
N ASN A 20 20.03 23.76 12.48
CA ASN A 20 20.34 22.36 12.20
C ASN A 20 19.02 21.63 12.38
N ALA A 21 18.48 21.09 11.29
CA ALA A 21 17.43 20.09 11.39
C ALA A 21 17.97 18.99 12.31
N GLU A 22 17.48 18.93 13.54
CA GLU A 22 17.89 17.95 14.53
C GLU A 22 17.79 16.56 13.89
N GLU A 23 18.93 15.89 13.74
CA GLU A 23 19.00 14.62 13.06
C GLU A 23 18.05 13.64 13.75
N MET A 24 17.22 12.94 12.97
CA MET A 24 16.22 12.04 13.54
C MET A 24 16.91 11.00 14.43
N PHE A 25 16.45 10.86 15.67
CA PHE A 25 17.07 9.96 16.65
C PHE A 25 17.29 8.53 16.12
N GLN A 26 16.43 8.05 15.23
CA GLN A 26 16.48 6.71 14.64
C GLN A 26 17.56 6.52 13.56
N THR A 27 18.07 7.60 12.97
CA THR A 27 19.00 7.57 11.85
C THR A 27 20.39 7.14 12.30
N VAL A 28 21.07 6.38 11.46
CA VAL A 28 22.50 6.02 11.58
C VAL A 28 23.18 6.15 10.21
N ASP A 29 24.51 6.20 10.19
CA ASP A 29 25.25 6.09 8.93
C ASP A 29 25.02 4.70 8.32
N SER A 30 24.92 4.62 6.99
CA SER A 30 24.64 3.36 6.30
C SER A 30 25.71 2.29 6.55
N LYS A 31 26.94 2.66 6.93
CA LYS A 31 28.02 1.73 7.28
C LYS A 31 27.86 1.11 8.66
N GLU A 32 27.10 1.73 9.55
CA GLU A 32 26.79 1.22 10.89
C GLU A 32 25.57 0.29 10.86
N ALA A 33 24.75 0.39 9.81
CA ALA A 33 23.55 -0.41 9.64
C ALA A 33 23.88 -1.84 9.18
N THR A 34 23.51 -2.83 9.99
CA THR A 34 23.49 -4.24 9.58
C THR A 34 22.21 -4.51 8.78
N LEU A 35 22.37 -4.71 7.47
CA LEU A 35 21.29 -5.06 6.57
C LEU A 35 21.36 -6.55 6.23
N VAL A 36 20.29 -7.31 6.51
CA VAL A 36 20.28 -8.78 6.32
C VAL A 36 19.82 -9.20 4.92
N LYS A 37 19.30 -8.24 4.15
CA LYS A 37 18.88 -8.45 2.76
C LYS A 37 20.09 -8.34 1.84
N GLU A 38 20.11 -9.18 0.82
CA GLU A 38 21.17 -9.20 -0.20
C GLU A 38 20.69 -8.70 -1.57
N ASP A 39 19.37 -8.52 -1.73
CA ASP A 39 18.77 -8.06 -2.98
C ASP A 39 18.94 -6.55 -3.24
N SER A 40 18.49 -6.09 -4.42
CA SER A 40 18.57 -4.70 -4.87
C SER A 40 17.82 -3.70 -3.98
N SER A 41 16.89 -4.17 -3.16
CA SER A 41 16.10 -3.39 -2.23
C SER A 41 16.60 -3.50 -0.79
N LYS A 42 17.85 -3.97 -0.58
CA LYS A 42 18.41 -4.22 0.77
C LYS A 42 18.35 -3.04 1.73
N GLU A 43 18.33 -1.82 1.23
CA GLU A 43 18.22 -0.60 2.04
C GLU A 43 16.78 -0.22 2.38
N PHE A 44 15.78 -0.99 1.95
CA PHE A 44 14.37 -0.69 2.13
C PHE A 44 13.62 -1.77 2.89
N CYS A 45 12.72 -1.32 3.76
CA CYS A 45 11.79 -2.15 4.51
C CYS A 45 10.91 -2.98 3.57
N ASN A 46 10.84 -4.30 3.80
CA ASN A 46 10.02 -5.24 3.03
C ASN A 46 8.51 -4.91 3.05
N VAL A 47 8.02 -4.19 4.06
CA VAL A 47 6.59 -3.86 4.19
C VAL A 47 6.26 -2.48 3.61
N CYS A 48 6.91 -1.43 4.10
CA CYS A 48 6.53 -0.04 3.79
C CYS A 48 7.46 0.68 2.81
N GLY A 49 8.58 0.05 2.40
CA GLY A 49 9.57 0.63 1.49
C GLY A 49 10.43 1.75 2.08
N MET A 50 10.31 2.07 3.37
CA MET A 50 11.13 3.10 4.03
C MET A 50 12.60 2.67 4.14
N ASN A 51 13.49 3.66 4.07
CA ASN A 51 14.94 3.44 4.12
C ASN A 51 15.37 2.93 5.51
N LEU A 52 15.98 1.74 5.57
CA LEU A 52 16.33 1.05 6.80
C LEU A 52 17.39 1.79 7.63
N PRO A 53 18.49 2.35 7.07
CA PRO A 53 19.44 3.18 7.82
C PRO A 53 18.81 4.42 8.49
N LYS A 54 17.86 5.08 7.82
CA LYS A 54 17.16 6.26 8.36
C LYS A 54 16.27 5.94 9.57
N TYR A 55 15.83 4.70 9.73
CA TYR A 55 14.97 4.26 10.83
C TYR A 55 15.61 3.13 11.64
N TYR A 56 16.94 3.05 11.63
CA TYR A 56 17.66 1.85 11.99
C TYR A 56 17.48 1.43 13.46
N LYS A 57 17.42 2.39 14.39
CA LYS A 57 17.22 2.08 15.83
C LYS A 57 15.85 1.50 16.18
N THR A 58 14.93 1.40 15.22
CA THR A 58 13.65 0.71 15.39
C THR A 58 13.55 -0.55 14.54
N ASN A 59 14.61 -0.94 13.81
CA ASN A 59 14.55 -2.04 12.87
C ASN A 59 14.32 -3.39 13.56
N HIS A 60 13.59 -4.25 12.87
CA HIS A 60 13.38 -5.64 13.23
C HIS A 60 13.77 -6.52 12.05
N VAL A 61 14.22 -7.74 12.34
CA VAL A 61 14.53 -8.77 11.36
C VAL A 61 13.71 -10.01 11.68
N THR A 62 13.10 -10.60 10.67
CA THR A 62 12.48 -11.93 10.77
C THR A 62 13.29 -12.92 9.97
N GLU A 63 13.68 -14.03 10.59
CA GLU A 63 14.11 -15.24 9.89
C GLU A 63 12.93 -16.19 9.82
N PHE A 64 12.57 -16.62 8.62
CA PHE A 64 11.53 -17.61 8.39
C PHE A 64 12.10 -19.04 8.47
N LYS A 65 11.23 -20.03 8.69
CA LYS A 65 11.61 -21.45 8.80
C LYS A 65 12.31 -22.01 7.56
N ASN A 66 12.09 -21.42 6.39
CA ASN A 66 12.76 -21.76 5.13
C ASN A 66 14.15 -21.10 4.97
N GLY A 67 14.62 -20.33 5.95
CA GLY A 67 15.90 -19.62 5.92
C GLY A 67 15.85 -18.23 5.29
N HIS A 68 14.73 -17.84 4.69
CA HIS A 68 14.53 -16.48 4.16
C HIS A 68 14.57 -15.45 5.28
N LYS A 69 15.17 -14.29 5.01
CA LYS A 69 15.30 -13.19 5.97
C LYS A 69 14.71 -11.91 5.41
N GLU A 70 13.95 -11.22 6.25
CA GLU A 70 13.37 -9.91 5.94
C GLU A 70 13.68 -8.90 7.02
N GLN A 71 13.73 -7.63 6.63
CA GLN A 71 14.04 -6.53 7.53
C GLN A 71 13.00 -5.43 7.42
N TYR A 72 12.61 -4.92 8.58
CA TYR A 72 11.53 -3.98 8.72
C TYR A 72 11.99 -2.74 9.48
N CYS A 73 11.43 -1.59 9.11
CA CYS A 73 11.79 -0.31 9.73
C CYS A 73 11.35 -0.16 11.19
N SER A 74 10.40 -0.99 11.66
CA SER A 74 9.75 -0.84 12.96
C SER A 74 9.04 -2.12 13.40
N ILE A 75 8.75 -2.23 14.70
CA ILE A 75 7.90 -3.32 15.20
C ILE A 75 6.46 -3.24 14.67
N HIS A 76 5.99 -2.07 14.20
CA HIS A 76 4.69 -1.97 13.51
C HIS A 76 4.70 -2.82 12.23
N CYS A 77 5.72 -2.68 11.39
CA CYS A 77 5.86 -3.52 10.20
C CYS A 77 6.11 -4.99 10.54
N GLN A 78 6.87 -5.27 11.60
CA GLN A 78 7.05 -6.63 12.11
C GLN A 78 5.73 -7.26 12.59
N ALA A 79 4.88 -6.48 13.25
CA ALA A 79 3.59 -6.93 13.76
C ALA A 79 2.64 -7.31 12.61
N GLN A 80 2.64 -6.55 11.52
CA GLN A 80 1.88 -6.89 10.31
C GLN A 80 2.29 -8.27 9.76
N ILE A 81 3.59 -8.52 9.61
CA ILE A 81 4.09 -9.82 9.16
C ILE A 81 3.74 -10.94 10.16
N HIS A 82 3.78 -10.63 11.46
CA HIS A 82 3.43 -11.60 12.48
C HIS A 82 1.93 -11.94 12.48
N GLU A 83 1.02 -11.02 12.14
CA GLU A 83 -0.41 -11.36 11.99
C GLU A 83 -0.65 -12.36 10.85
N ASP A 84 0.09 -12.21 9.76
CA ASP A 84 -0.13 -13.00 8.54
C ASP A 84 0.65 -14.33 8.53
N TYR A 85 1.80 -14.41 9.23
CA TYR A 85 2.79 -15.48 9.02
C TYR A 85 3.46 -16.02 10.30
N GLU A 86 2.87 -15.83 11.49
CA GLU A 86 3.43 -16.29 12.77
C GLU A 86 3.96 -17.73 12.73
N ASP A 87 3.20 -18.66 12.15
CA ASP A 87 3.52 -20.08 12.06
C ASP A 87 4.75 -20.37 11.19
N LYS A 88 5.16 -19.43 10.33
CA LYS A 88 6.32 -19.55 9.43
C LYS A 88 7.56 -18.88 9.99
N ILE A 89 7.45 -18.10 11.07
CA ILE A 89 8.57 -17.38 11.68
C ILE A 89 9.42 -18.36 12.51
N LYS A 90 10.74 -18.33 12.33
CA LYS A 90 11.72 -19.09 13.11
C LYS A 90 12.25 -18.26 14.27
N ASN A 91 12.70 -17.04 14.00
CA ASN A 91 13.15 -16.09 15.03
C ASN A 91 12.85 -14.64 14.61
N ILE A 92 12.88 -13.75 15.60
CA ILE A 92 12.78 -12.31 15.40
C ILE A 92 13.95 -11.67 16.13
N GLN A 93 14.67 -10.80 15.46
CA GLN A 93 15.73 -9.98 16.02
C GLN A 93 15.32 -8.50 15.98
N VAL A 94 15.89 -7.71 16.88
CA VAL A 94 15.69 -6.26 16.93
C VAL A 94 17.04 -5.56 17.01
N VAL A 95 17.13 -4.35 16.45
CA VAL A 95 18.29 -3.49 16.65
C VAL A 95 18.27 -2.93 18.07
N ASP A 96 19.33 -3.21 18.81
CA ASP A 96 19.61 -2.55 20.09
C ASP A 96 19.90 -1.05 19.86
N THR A 97 19.21 -0.19 20.60
CA THR A 97 19.20 1.26 20.36
C THR A 97 20.58 1.91 20.60
N ASN A 98 21.38 1.35 21.50
CA ASN A 98 22.68 1.91 21.89
C ASN A 98 23.83 1.32 21.06
N SER A 99 23.94 -0.01 21.04
CA SER A 99 25.04 -0.72 20.39
C SER A 99 24.85 -0.91 18.88
N LEU A 100 23.63 -0.67 18.35
CA LEU A 100 23.26 -0.84 16.95
C LEU A 100 23.33 -2.29 16.43
N LYS A 101 23.55 -3.26 17.32
CA LYS A 101 23.63 -4.68 17.00
C LYS A 101 22.25 -5.32 16.95
N LEU A 102 22.10 -6.35 16.12
CA LEU A 102 20.92 -7.22 16.13
C LEU A 102 20.98 -8.16 17.33
N ILE A 103 19.97 -8.10 18.20
CA ILE A 103 19.79 -8.95 19.37
C ILE A 103 18.50 -9.77 19.24
N ASP A 104 18.38 -10.88 19.98
CA ASP A 104 17.13 -11.64 20.05
C ASP A 104 16.02 -10.76 20.62
N ALA A 105 14.96 -10.54 19.85
CA ALA A 105 13.88 -9.64 20.24
C ALA A 105 13.20 -10.13 21.52
N LYS A 106 13.07 -11.45 21.73
CA LYS A 106 12.40 -12.03 22.90
C LYS A 106 13.10 -11.71 24.22
N ASN A 107 14.41 -11.46 24.16
CA ASN A 107 15.22 -11.15 25.33
C ASN A 107 15.46 -9.64 25.51
N ALA A 108 14.94 -8.81 24.60
CA ALA A 108 15.12 -7.36 24.64
C ALA A 108 14.12 -6.68 25.58
N PHE A 109 14.51 -5.51 26.10
CA PHE A 109 13.67 -4.63 26.89
C PHE A 109 13.20 -3.46 26.03
N TYR A 110 11.89 -3.27 25.90
CA TYR A 110 11.33 -2.23 25.04
C TYR A 110 10.85 -1.04 25.88
N VAL A 111 11.35 0.16 25.58
CA VAL A 111 10.74 1.40 26.10
C VAL A 111 9.68 1.87 25.12
N VAL A 112 8.43 1.86 25.58
CA VAL A 112 7.24 2.18 24.80
C VAL A 112 6.67 3.54 25.22
N GLY A 113 6.40 4.41 24.26
CA GLY A 113 5.75 5.71 24.50
C GLY A 113 6.67 6.78 25.08
N SER A 114 7.96 6.75 24.74
CA SER A 114 8.90 7.83 25.08
C SER A 114 8.66 9.11 24.25
N SER A 115 9.28 10.21 24.66
CA SER A 115 9.27 11.49 23.93
C SER A 115 10.01 11.45 22.59
N LYS A 116 10.85 10.44 22.34
CA LYS A 116 11.44 10.22 21.01
C LYS A 116 10.38 9.71 20.06
N LYS A 117 10.35 10.25 18.84
CA LYS A 117 9.35 9.87 17.82
C LYS A 117 9.41 8.37 17.52
N GLY A 118 8.27 7.75 17.26
CA GLY A 118 8.19 6.38 16.75
C GLY A 118 8.42 6.30 15.24
N THR A 119 8.54 5.07 14.74
CA THR A 119 8.56 4.75 13.31
C THR A 119 7.26 4.02 12.98
N MET A 120 6.52 4.51 11.98
CA MET A 120 5.20 4.00 11.54
C MET A 120 4.05 4.05 12.55
N SER A 121 4.33 4.27 13.84
CA SER A 121 3.34 4.41 14.91
C SER A 121 3.58 5.73 15.67
N PRO A 122 2.52 6.42 16.16
CA PRO A 122 2.68 7.55 17.06
C PRO A 122 3.28 7.16 18.43
N ILE A 123 3.14 5.89 18.83
CA ILE A 123 3.71 5.36 20.07
C ILE A 123 5.07 4.76 19.74
N SER A 124 6.14 5.40 20.22
CA SER A 124 7.52 4.94 20.04
C SER A 124 7.77 3.62 20.76
N LYS A 125 8.68 2.80 20.21
CA LYS A 125 9.02 1.46 20.68
C LYS A 125 10.50 1.22 20.38
N TYR A 126 11.37 1.45 21.36
CA TYR A 126 12.83 1.32 21.25
C TYR A 126 13.31 0.13 22.07
N ALA A 127 14.17 -0.71 21.51
CA ALA A 127 14.65 -1.92 22.16
C ALA A 127 16.05 -1.74 22.73
N PHE A 128 16.30 -2.37 23.88
CA PHE A 128 17.55 -2.33 24.61
C PHE A 128 17.97 -3.75 25.01
N SER A 129 19.28 -4.01 24.95
CA SER A 129 19.88 -5.30 25.28
C SER A 129 19.84 -5.59 26.78
N THR A 130 19.86 -4.55 27.61
CA THR A 130 19.81 -4.69 29.06
C THR A 130 18.71 -3.83 29.69
N LYS A 131 18.22 -4.27 30.85
CA LYS A 131 17.22 -3.53 31.62
C LYS A 131 17.72 -2.16 32.07
N ASN A 132 18.99 -2.06 32.45
CA ASN A 132 19.58 -0.80 32.91
C ASN A 132 19.56 0.27 31.81
N GLU A 133 19.92 -0.09 30.57
CA GLU A 133 19.86 0.84 29.43
C GLU A 133 18.43 1.31 29.16
N ALA A 134 17.45 0.41 29.25
CA ALA A 134 16.04 0.76 29.13
C ALA A 134 15.58 1.71 30.26
N GLU A 135 16.04 1.50 31.49
CA GLU A 135 15.75 2.37 32.64
C GLU A 135 16.38 3.76 32.49
N GLU A 136 17.60 3.85 31.99
CA GLU A 136 18.27 5.11 31.67
C GLU A 136 17.52 5.88 30.58
N PHE A 137 17.15 5.21 29.48
CA PHE A 137 16.38 5.81 28.40
C PHE A 137 14.98 6.25 28.88
N LYS A 138 14.31 5.44 29.70
CA LYS A 138 13.04 5.81 30.34
C LYS A 138 13.19 7.03 31.23
N LYS A 139 14.28 7.13 32.00
CA LYS A 139 14.53 8.29 32.87
C LYS A 139 14.71 9.58 32.08
N GLU A 140 15.39 9.51 30.94
CA GLU A 140 15.68 10.68 30.10
C GLU A 140 14.48 11.09 29.23
N PHE A 141 13.79 10.12 28.62
CA PHE A 141 12.78 10.38 27.60
C PHE A 141 11.36 9.98 27.99
N GLY A 142 11.16 9.39 29.17
CA GLY A 142 9.88 8.83 29.60
C GLY A 142 9.53 7.52 28.90
N GLY A 143 8.26 7.13 29.02
CA GLY A 143 7.74 5.86 28.51
C GLY A 143 7.75 4.73 29.55
N GLU A 144 7.33 3.54 29.14
CA GLU A 144 7.22 2.37 30.00
C GLU A 144 8.01 1.19 29.44
N ILE A 145 8.60 0.39 30.33
CA ILE A 145 9.40 -0.78 29.94
C ILE A 145 8.48 -1.98 29.80
N HIS A 146 8.55 -2.64 28.65
CA HIS A 146 7.80 -3.83 28.29
C HIS A 146 8.72 -4.95 27.77
N SER A 147 8.23 -6.17 27.84
CA SER A 147 8.77 -7.31 27.11
C SER A 147 8.45 -7.22 25.61
N PHE A 148 9.07 -8.09 24.81
CA PHE A 148 8.74 -8.23 23.40
C PHE A 148 7.28 -8.59 23.17
N ASP A 149 6.75 -9.58 23.88
CA ASP A 149 5.38 -10.07 23.65
C ASP A 149 4.33 -9.00 23.97
N GLU A 150 4.54 -8.24 25.05
CA GLU A 150 3.69 -7.09 25.40
C GLU A 150 3.79 -5.99 24.33
N THR A 151 5.00 -5.69 23.86
CA THR A 151 5.23 -4.63 22.85
C THR A 151 4.65 -5.02 21.49
N LEU A 152 4.79 -6.29 21.09
CA LEU A 152 4.19 -6.86 19.90
C LEU A 152 2.67 -6.81 19.99
N LYS A 153 2.09 -7.15 21.15
CA LYS A 153 0.65 -7.01 21.38
C LYS A 153 0.19 -5.56 21.23
N ILE A 154 0.88 -4.60 21.84
CA ILE A 154 0.59 -3.16 21.69
C ILE A 154 0.65 -2.74 20.22
N ALA A 155 1.64 -3.25 19.47
CA ALA A 155 1.75 -2.97 18.04
C ALA A 155 0.56 -3.54 17.25
N LYS A 156 0.21 -4.81 17.46
CA LYS A 156 -0.93 -5.49 16.82
C LYS A 156 -2.26 -4.79 17.12
N ASP A 157 -2.54 -4.50 18.39
CA ASP A 157 -3.75 -3.79 18.81
C ASP A 157 -3.91 -2.41 18.13
N GLY A 158 -2.79 -1.78 17.76
CA GLY A 158 -2.75 -0.50 17.04
C GLY A 158 -2.89 -0.60 15.52
N LEU A 159 -2.60 -1.76 14.90
CA LEU A 159 -2.41 -1.88 13.45
C LEU A 159 -3.61 -1.39 12.64
N ALA A 160 -4.83 -1.82 12.98
CA ALA A 160 -6.02 -1.47 12.21
C ALA A 160 -6.26 0.06 12.16
N LYS A 161 -6.13 0.73 13.31
CA LYS A 161 -6.29 2.19 13.42
C LYS A 161 -5.14 2.93 12.73
N GLU A 162 -3.91 2.49 12.96
CA GLU A 162 -2.71 3.10 12.38
C GLU A 162 -2.67 2.96 10.87
N LYS A 163 -3.07 1.80 10.32
CA LYS A 163 -3.20 1.55 8.88
C LYS A 163 -4.18 2.52 8.22
N LYS A 164 -5.34 2.75 8.83
CA LYS A 164 -6.33 3.71 8.32
C LYS A 164 -5.74 5.12 8.22
N ILE A 165 -5.12 5.61 9.30
CA ILE A 165 -4.49 6.93 9.35
C ILE A 165 -3.33 7.03 8.35
N LEU A 166 -2.56 5.96 8.19
CA LEU A 166 -1.44 5.88 7.27
C LEU A 166 -1.91 5.91 5.81
N ASP A 167 -2.99 5.22 5.48
CA ASP A 167 -3.59 5.24 4.14
C ASP A 167 -4.11 6.64 3.80
N GLU A 168 -4.77 7.32 4.75
CA GLU A 168 -5.17 8.73 4.60
C GLU A 168 -3.96 9.65 4.29
N LYS A 169 -2.84 9.46 5.01
CA LYS A 169 -1.59 10.20 4.75
C LYS A 169 -0.94 9.83 3.42
N ARG A 170 -1.18 8.63 2.91
CA ARG A 170 -0.62 8.14 1.64
C ARG A 170 -1.42 8.60 0.42
N ILE A 171 -2.67 9.06 0.54
CA ILE A 171 -3.47 9.58 -0.58
C ILE A 171 -2.70 10.60 -1.45
N PRO A 172 -2.13 11.70 -0.91
CA PRO A 172 -1.39 12.66 -1.74
C PRO A 172 -0.13 12.04 -2.37
N VAL A 173 0.52 11.11 -1.66
CA VAL A 173 1.72 10.39 -2.14
C VAL A 173 1.36 9.46 -3.30
N ALA A 174 0.27 8.70 -3.18
CA ALA A 174 -0.24 7.81 -4.22
C ALA A 174 -0.68 8.61 -5.45
N LYS A 175 -1.38 9.74 -5.28
CA LYS A 175 -1.75 10.63 -6.40
C LYS A 175 -0.52 11.17 -7.15
N LYS A 176 0.53 11.56 -6.43
CA LYS A 176 1.82 11.93 -7.05
C LYS A 176 2.46 10.73 -7.75
N GLY A 177 2.42 9.56 -7.11
CA GLY A 177 2.90 8.29 -7.66
C GLY A 177 2.24 7.90 -8.98
N LYS A 178 0.91 7.98 -9.08
CA LYS A 178 0.15 7.73 -10.31
C LYS A 178 0.63 8.62 -11.45
N LYS A 179 0.73 9.93 -11.22
CA LYS A 179 1.22 10.89 -12.22
C LYS A 179 2.64 10.58 -12.69
N ILE A 180 3.53 10.22 -11.77
CA ILE A 180 4.91 9.83 -12.12
C ILE A 180 4.90 8.54 -12.94
N PHE A 181 4.14 7.53 -12.51
CA PHE A 181 4.04 6.25 -13.20
C PHE A 181 3.55 6.41 -14.65
N GLU A 182 2.47 7.16 -14.84
CA GLU A 182 1.88 7.42 -16.16
C GLU A 182 2.79 8.24 -17.09
N SER A 183 3.69 9.07 -16.55
CA SER A 183 4.55 9.95 -17.35
C SER A 183 5.98 9.43 -17.56
N MET A 184 6.49 8.62 -16.62
CA MET A 184 7.91 8.25 -16.57
C MET A 184 8.15 6.74 -16.63
N CYS A 185 7.10 5.92 -16.58
CA CYS A 185 7.21 4.46 -16.54
C CYS A 185 6.44 3.76 -17.68
N ASP A 186 6.79 2.50 -17.95
CA ASP A 186 6.01 1.64 -18.83
C ASP A 186 4.76 1.12 -18.10
N VAL A 187 3.61 1.74 -18.39
CA VAL A 187 2.30 1.39 -17.82
C VAL A 187 1.86 -0.04 -18.12
N ASN A 188 2.45 -0.68 -19.14
CA ASN A 188 2.15 -2.07 -19.45
C ASN A 188 2.84 -3.03 -18.48
N GLN A 189 3.82 -2.60 -17.68
CA GLN A 189 4.53 -3.42 -16.70
C GLN A 189 3.88 -3.38 -15.31
N MET A 190 2.63 -2.93 -15.23
CA MET A 190 1.84 -2.89 -14.00
C MET A 190 1.41 -4.31 -13.61
N LYS A 191 1.59 -4.64 -12.32
CA LYS A 191 1.21 -5.92 -11.71
C LYS A 191 0.80 -5.72 -10.24
N ASP A 192 0.26 -6.76 -9.62
CA ASP A 192 -0.07 -6.74 -8.19
C ASP A 192 1.19 -6.94 -7.32
N PHE A 193 1.20 -6.33 -6.14
CA PHE A 193 2.29 -6.42 -5.16
C PHE A 193 1.75 -6.69 -3.77
N ASN A 194 2.44 -7.53 -3.00
CA ASN A 194 2.06 -7.85 -1.62
C ASN A 194 2.49 -6.76 -0.64
N SER A 195 3.44 -5.91 -1.03
CA SER A 195 3.92 -4.81 -0.20
C SER A 195 4.48 -3.64 -1.02
N ILE A 196 4.65 -2.50 -0.34
CA ILE A 196 5.35 -1.35 -0.94
C ILE A 196 6.83 -1.67 -1.15
N GLY A 197 7.42 -2.50 -0.28
CA GLY A 197 8.80 -2.96 -0.43
C GLY A 197 9.01 -3.78 -1.70
N GLU A 198 8.09 -4.70 -2.00
CA GLU A 198 8.11 -5.52 -3.21
C GLU A 198 7.94 -4.66 -4.47
N ALA A 199 6.96 -3.75 -4.47
CA ALA A 199 6.77 -2.79 -5.57
C ALA A 199 8.04 -1.99 -5.83
N LYS A 200 8.71 -1.53 -4.76
CA LYS A 200 9.94 -0.76 -4.84
C LYS A 200 11.10 -1.56 -5.42
N GLN A 201 11.27 -2.79 -4.98
CA GLN A 201 12.28 -3.71 -5.51
C GLN A 201 12.07 -3.95 -7.00
N TYR A 202 10.84 -4.29 -7.39
CA TYR A 202 10.48 -4.53 -8.79
C TYR A 202 10.81 -3.34 -9.69
N LEU A 203 10.51 -2.12 -9.25
CA LEU A 203 10.84 -0.88 -9.97
C LEU A 203 12.35 -0.71 -10.20
N ILE A 204 13.17 -1.07 -9.20
CA ILE A 204 14.63 -1.01 -9.28
C ILE A 204 15.17 -2.07 -10.24
N ASP A 205 14.73 -3.32 -10.10
CA ASP A 205 15.25 -4.47 -10.84
C ASP A 205 14.92 -4.40 -12.32
N ASN A 206 13.67 -4.03 -12.64
CA ASN A 206 13.16 -4.09 -14.01
C ASN A 206 13.36 -2.78 -14.77
N LYS A 207 13.81 -1.71 -14.08
CA LYS A 207 14.09 -0.40 -14.67
C LYS A 207 12.93 0.12 -15.55
N ILE A 208 11.69 -0.16 -15.15
CA ILE A 208 10.49 0.18 -15.94
C ILE A 208 10.25 1.69 -16.00
N CYS A 209 10.91 2.45 -15.12
CA CYS A 209 10.79 3.90 -15.01
C CYS A 209 12.12 4.59 -15.34
N LYS A 210 12.04 5.76 -15.96
CA LYS A 210 13.20 6.60 -16.25
C LYS A 210 13.57 7.46 -15.03
N ASN A 211 14.81 7.36 -14.55
CA ASN A 211 15.44 8.29 -13.60
C ASN A 211 14.55 8.73 -12.41
N LEU A 212 14.11 7.78 -11.57
CA LEU A 212 13.38 8.09 -10.34
C LEU A 212 14.35 8.36 -9.18
N ASP A 213 14.18 9.49 -8.50
CA ASP A 213 14.81 9.72 -7.19
C ASP A 213 14.13 8.89 -6.08
N ALA A 214 14.71 8.87 -4.87
CA ALA A 214 14.20 8.08 -3.76
C ALA A 214 12.76 8.42 -3.34
N GLN A 215 12.34 9.69 -3.44
CA GLN A 215 10.98 10.11 -3.10
C GLN A 215 9.99 9.75 -4.20
N MET A 216 10.37 9.93 -5.47
CA MET A 216 9.58 9.51 -6.62
C MET A 216 9.37 7.99 -6.60
N LEU A 217 10.43 7.24 -6.37
CA LEU A 217 10.39 5.78 -6.25
C LEU A 217 9.43 5.35 -5.13
N GLN A 218 9.49 6.00 -3.96
CA GLN A 218 8.53 5.74 -2.87
C GLN A 218 7.09 6.06 -3.29
N ALA A 219 6.85 7.18 -3.97
CA ALA A 219 5.52 7.58 -4.41
C ALA A 219 4.91 6.59 -5.40
N VAL A 220 5.68 6.16 -6.40
CA VAL A 220 5.26 5.15 -7.38
C VAL A 220 5.00 3.82 -6.69
N SER A 221 5.87 3.40 -5.76
CA SER A 221 5.70 2.14 -5.02
C SER A 221 4.42 2.13 -4.18
N VAL A 222 4.07 3.26 -3.54
CA VAL A 222 2.81 3.41 -2.78
C VAL A 222 1.60 3.32 -3.71
N TYR A 223 1.66 3.94 -4.88
CA TYR A 223 0.59 3.86 -5.88
C TYR A 223 0.39 2.44 -6.41
N LEU A 224 1.47 1.77 -6.83
CA LEU A 224 1.39 0.42 -7.38
C LEU A 224 0.88 -0.60 -6.35
N TYR A 225 1.27 -0.45 -5.08
CA TYR A 225 0.76 -1.29 -4.00
C TYR A 225 -0.72 -1.09 -3.72
N ASN A 226 -1.22 0.17 -3.74
CA ASN A 226 -2.63 0.44 -3.49
C ASN A 226 -3.17 1.55 -4.42
N PRO A 227 -3.58 1.20 -5.66
CA PRO A 227 -4.08 2.16 -6.65
C PRO A 227 -5.34 2.92 -6.21
N ILE A 228 -6.14 2.34 -5.29
CA ILE A 228 -7.37 2.96 -4.76
C ILE A 228 -7.07 4.31 -4.11
N LEU A 229 -5.89 4.49 -3.50
CA LEU A 229 -5.49 5.75 -2.86
C LEU A 229 -5.30 6.89 -3.86
N ALA A 230 -5.04 6.56 -5.13
CA ALA A 230 -4.85 7.52 -6.22
C ALA A 230 -6.06 7.62 -7.16
N ARG A 231 -7.21 7.02 -6.77
CA ARG A 231 -8.42 6.99 -7.58
C ARG A 231 -8.90 8.40 -7.93
N ASP A 232 -9.23 8.60 -9.21
CA ASP A 232 -9.85 9.81 -9.71
C ASP A 232 -11.37 9.62 -9.73
N ASN A 233 -12.08 10.29 -8.82
CA ASN A 233 -13.53 10.15 -8.71
C ASN A 233 -14.29 10.56 -9.98
N SER A 234 -13.70 11.34 -10.88
CA SER A 234 -14.32 11.69 -12.16
C SER A 234 -14.29 10.56 -13.19
N LYS A 235 -13.43 9.56 -12.98
CA LYS A 235 -13.21 8.44 -13.89
C LYS A 235 -13.74 7.12 -13.38
N VAL A 236 -14.44 7.09 -12.25
CA VAL A 236 -14.94 5.83 -11.67
C VAL A 236 -16.44 5.68 -11.84
N ILE A 237 -16.91 4.44 -11.72
CA ILE A 237 -18.33 4.17 -11.56
C ILE A 237 -18.72 4.58 -10.14
N GLU A 238 -19.48 5.66 -10.01
CA GLU A 238 -20.03 6.10 -8.73
C GLU A 238 -21.23 5.22 -8.35
N VAL A 239 -21.14 4.59 -7.19
CA VAL A 239 -22.13 3.64 -6.67
C VAL A 239 -22.72 4.19 -5.38
N PRO A 240 -24.05 4.41 -5.31
CA PRO A 240 -24.71 4.75 -4.06
C PRO A 240 -24.56 3.62 -3.01
N GLU A 241 -24.44 3.98 -1.73
CA GLU A 241 -24.07 3.04 -0.65
C GLU A 241 -25.06 1.89 -0.44
N ASP A 242 -26.35 2.12 -0.72
CA ASP A 242 -27.45 1.19 -0.49
C ASP A 242 -27.77 0.30 -1.69
N ILE A 243 -27.10 0.52 -2.83
CA ILE A 243 -27.33 -0.26 -4.05
C ILE A 243 -26.83 -1.69 -3.90
N LYS A 244 -27.74 -2.62 -4.17
CA LYS A 244 -27.49 -4.06 -4.20
C LYS A 244 -27.37 -4.56 -5.63
N CYS A 245 -26.46 -5.50 -5.83
CA CYS A 245 -26.36 -6.26 -7.07
C CYS A 245 -27.66 -7.06 -7.27
N PRO A 246 -28.35 -6.95 -8.43
CA PRO A 246 -29.60 -7.66 -8.68
C PRO A 246 -29.42 -9.19 -8.82
N VAL A 247 -28.17 -9.65 -8.95
CA VAL A 247 -27.85 -11.08 -9.14
C VAL A 247 -27.56 -11.78 -7.80
N CYS A 248 -26.62 -11.26 -7.00
CA CYS A 248 -26.20 -11.88 -5.73
C CYS A 248 -26.79 -11.19 -4.47
N GLY A 249 -27.32 -9.97 -4.60
CA GLY A 249 -27.86 -9.19 -3.48
C GLY A 249 -26.81 -8.45 -2.63
N MET A 250 -25.53 -8.49 -2.99
CA MET A 250 -24.46 -7.82 -2.25
C MET A 250 -24.47 -6.30 -2.46
N PHE A 251 -24.06 -5.56 -1.43
CA PHE A 251 -23.88 -4.10 -1.51
C PHE A 251 -22.68 -3.76 -2.39
N VAL A 252 -22.94 -3.14 -3.54
CA VAL A 252 -21.91 -2.95 -4.58
C VAL A 252 -20.84 -1.96 -4.13
N ALA A 253 -21.20 -0.94 -3.34
CA ALA A 253 -20.27 0.06 -2.82
C ALA A 253 -19.14 -0.53 -1.94
N LYS A 254 -19.31 -1.76 -1.42
CA LYS A 254 -18.26 -2.48 -0.66
C LYS A 254 -17.14 -3.03 -1.55
N TYR A 255 -17.33 -3.09 -2.86
CA TYR A 255 -16.41 -3.71 -3.81
C TYR A 255 -15.99 -2.75 -4.94
N PRO A 256 -15.42 -1.57 -4.62
CA PRO A 256 -15.12 -0.53 -5.61
C PRO A 256 -14.15 -0.96 -6.72
N LYS A 257 -13.30 -1.97 -6.48
CA LYS A 257 -12.37 -2.53 -7.49
C LYS A 257 -13.09 -3.36 -8.58
N TRP A 258 -14.28 -3.86 -8.29
CA TRP A 258 -14.98 -4.87 -9.10
C TRP A 258 -16.24 -4.36 -9.78
N VAL A 259 -16.60 -3.10 -9.50
CA VAL A 259 -17.88 -2.53 -9.93
C VAL A 259 -18.03 -2.62 -11.45
N ALA A 260 -19.21 -3.07 -11.85
CA ALA A 260 -19.72 -3.00 -13.21
C ALA A 260 -21.10 -2.33 -13.23
N GLN A 261 -21.48 -1.75 -14.37
CA GLN A 261 -22.72 -0.99 -14.53
C GLN A 261 -23.34 -1.21 -15.92
N ILE A 262 -24.65 -1.44 -15.95
CA ILE A 262 -25.46 -1.38 -17.17
C ILE A 262 -26.39 -0.16 -17.05
N LYS A 263 -26.26 0.78 -17.97
CA LYS A 263 -27.19 1.91 -18.12
C LYS A 263 -28.22 1.59 -19.18
N LEU A 264 -29.48 1.87 -18.87
CA LEU A 264 -30.61 1.72 -19.78
C LEU A 264 -31.04 3.10 -20.30
N LYS A 265 -31.59 3.17 -21.52
CA LYS A 265 -31.91 4.45 -22.21
C LYS A 265 -32.89 5.34 -21.44
N ASN A 266 -33.88 4.74 -20.75
CA ASN A 266 -35.03 5.47 -20.17
C ASN A 266 -35.30 5.09 -18.71
N THR A 267 -34.37 4.45 -18.00
CA THR A 267 -34.58 3.96 -16.62
C THR A 267 -33.33 4.12 -15.75
N HIS A 268 -33.39 3.60 -14.52
CA HIS A 268 -32.26 3.52 -13.61
C HIS A 268 -31.12 2.64 -14.15
N SER A 269 -29.91 2.88 -13.65
CA SER A 269 -28.73 2.05 -13.93
C SER A 269 -28.71 0.84 -12.99
N HIS A 270 -28.32 -0.31 -13.52
CA HIS A 270 -28.01 -1.49 -12.71
C HIS A 270 -26.52 -1.50 -12.37
N TYR A 271 -26.20 -1.89 -11.15
CA TYR A 271 -24.83 -1.97 -10.65
C TYR A 271 -24.56 -3.39 -10.16
N PHE A 272 -23.34 -3.84 -10.36
CA PHE A 272 -22.92 -5.21 -10.05
C PHE A 272 -21.60 -5.15 -9.29
N ASP A 273 -21.42 -6.09 -8.38
CA ASP A 273 -20.20 -6.30 -7.59
C ASP A 273 -19.12 -7.08 -8.37
N GLY A 274 -19.37 -7.41 -9.63
CA GLY A 274 -18.42 -8.08 -10.51
C GLY A 274 -18.92 -8.17 -11.95
N VAL A 275 -18.00 -8.38 -12.88
CA VAL A 275 -18.30 -8.54 -14.31
C VAL A 275 -19.09 -9.83 -14.56
N LYS A 276 -18.79 -10.92 -13.84
CA LYS A 276 -19.51 -12.18 -13.94
C LYS A 276 -21.00 -12.02 -13.68
N ASP A 277 -21.36 -11.32 -12.61
CA ASP A 277 -22.76 -11.08 -12.27
C ASP A 277 -23.42 -10.11 -13.26
N MET A 278 -22.70 -9.07 -13.71
CA MET A 278 -23.16 -8.24 -14.83
C MET A 278 -23.46 -9.07 -16.08
N MET A 279 -22.60 -10.03 -16.43
CA MET A 279 -22.78 -10.86 -17.63
C MET A 279 -23.93 -11.86 -17.46
N LYS A 280 -24.14 -12.42 -16.27
CA LYS A 280 -25.32 -13.27 -15.99
C LYS A 280 -26.60 -12.48 -16.21
N PHE A 281 -26.66 -11.25 -15.70
CA PHE A 281 -27.78 -10.35 -15.89
C PHE A 281 -27.96 -9.96 -17.36
N TYR A 282 -26.86 -9.66 -18.07
CA TYR A 282 -26.88 -9.33 -19.49
C TYR A 282 -27.44 -10.46 -20.38
N PHE A 283 -27.20 -11.73 -20.02
CA PHE A 283 -27.74 -12.88 -20.76
C PHE A 283 -29.15 -13.28 -20.33
N GLU A 284 -29.50 -13.14 -19.05
CA GLU A 284 -30.77 -13.62 -18.49
C GLU A 284 -31.44 -12.59 -17.55
N PRO A 285 -31.79 -11.38 -18.00
CA PRO A 285 -32.35 -10.36 -17.11
C PRO A 285 -33.68 -10.81 -16.49
N SER A 286 -34.48 -11.61 -17.20
CA SER A 286 -35.77 -12.14 -16.70
C SER A 286 -35.62 -13.08 -15.51
N LYS A 287 -34.47 -13.76 -15.37
CA LYS A 287 -34.17 -14.60 -14.19
C LYS A 287 -34.05 -13.77 -12.91
N TYR A 288 -33.77 -12.48 -13.06
CA TYR A 288 -33.61 -11.51 -11.97
C TYR A 288 -34.79 -10.55 -11.88
N ASN A 289 -35.96 -10.88 -12.44
CA ASN A 289 -37.17 -10.07 -12.48
C ASN A 289 -37.04 -8.76 -13.27
N HIS A 290 -36.21 -8.75 -14.33
CA HIS A 290 -36.09 -7.61 -15.25
C HIS A 290 -36.43 -7.98 -16.69
N ASN A 291 -37.17 -7.13 -17.40
CA ASN A 291 -37.67 -7.40 -18.76
C ASN A 291 -37.14 -6.42 -19.81
N HIS A 292 -35.93 -5.89 -19.65
CA HIS A 292 -35.31 -5.08 -20.69
C HIS A 292 -34.60 -5.94 -21.73
N SER A 293 -34.65 -5.48 -22.97
CA SER A 293 -33.93 -6.05 -24.10
C SER A 293 -32.50 -5.51 -24.18
N LYS A 294 -31.66 -6.09 -25.04
CA LYS A 294 -30.30 -5.57 -25.26
C LYS A 294 -30.32 -4.22 -25.97
N GLU A 295 -31.37 -3.95 -26.73
CA GLU A 295 -31.62 -2.70 -27.46
C GLU A 295 -31.93 -1.53 -26.50
N ASP A 296 -32.37 -1.83 -25.28
CA ASP A 296 -32.64 -0.85 -24.22
C ASP A 296 -31.36 -0.38 -23.51
N ILE A 297 -30.25 -1.11 -23.67
CA ILE A 297 -28.96 -0.78 -23.05
C ILE A 297 -28.31 0.38 -23.82
N SER A 298 -28.08 1.49 -23.11
CA SER A 298 -27.37 2.66 -23.64
C SER A 298 -25.87 2.56 -23.47
N GLN A 299 -25.40 2.00 -22.34
CA GLN A 299 -23.98 1.91 -22.01
C GLN A 299 -23.71 0.73 -21.07
N ILE A 300 -22.56 0.07 -21.24
CA ILE A 300 -22.06 -0.93 -20.29
C ILE A 300 -20.67 -0.49 -19.86
N ASN A 301 -20.49 -0.23 -18.58
CA ASN A 301 -19.22 0.21 -18.00
C ASN A 301 -18.72 -0.83 -17.02
N ILE A 302 -17.40 -1.00 -16.98
CA ILE A 302 -16.70 -1.84 -16.00
C ILE A 302 -15.49 -1.09 -15.45
N THR A 303 -15.03 -1.48 -14.27
CA THR A 303 -13.82 -0.94 -13.65
C THR A 303 -12.60 -1.68 -14.15
N ASP A 304 -11.63 -1.01 -14.79
CA ASP A 304 -10.34 -1.60 -15.15
C ASP A 304 -9.57 -2.08 -13.90
N TYR A 305 -9.03 -3.30 -13.93
CA TYR A 305 -8.49 -3.97 -12.75
C TYR A 305 -7.33 -3.22 -12.07
N TYR A 306 -6.47 -2.56 -12.85
CA TYR A 306 -5.27 -1.90 -12.35
C TYR A 306 -5.45 -0.39 -12.13
N SER A 307 -5.98 0.31 -13.12
CA SER A 307 -6.15 1.77 -13.05
C SER A 307 -7.35 2.20 -12.21
N LEU A 308 -8.34 1.29 -12.06
CA LEU A 308 -9.64 1.54 -11.43
C LEU A 308 -10.51 2.57 -12.18
N ASP A 309 -10.13 2.90 -13.40
CA ASP A 309 -10.90 3.78 -14.27
C ASP A 309 -12.08 2.98 -14.87
N SER A 310 -13.22 3.66 -15.05
CA SER A 310 -14.39 3.18 -15.77
C SER A 310 -14.06 3.11 -17.26
N ILE A 311 -14.26 1.95 -17.85
CA ILE A 311 -14.02 1.69 -19.28
C ILE A 311 -15.28 1.09 -19.93
N ASP A 312 -15.39 1.22 -21.26
CA ASP A 312 -16.45 0.56 -22.02
C ASP A 312 -16.23 -0.95 -22.00
N ALA A 313 -17.25 -1.68 -21.56
CA ALA A 313 -17.17 -3.14 -21.46
C ALA A 313 -17.00 -3.83 -22.81
N LYS A 314 -17.57 -3.27 -23.88
CA LYS A 314 -17.52 -3.90 -25.21
C LYS A 314 -16.15 -3.81 -25.86
N GLU A 315 -15.34 -2.83 -25.46
CA GLU A 315 -13.98 -2.62 -25.95
C GLU A 315 -12.91 -3.28 -25.06
N ALA A 316 -13.30 -3.81 -23.90
CA ALA A 316 -12.40 -4.36 -22.92
C ALA A 316 -11.96 -5.81 -23.22
N PHE A 317 -10.90 -6.22 -22.52
CA PHE A 317 -10.38 -7.58 -22.50
C PHE A 317 -10.62 -8.22 -21.13
N TYR A 318 -10.91 -9.51 -21.11
CA TYR A 318 -11.29 -10.24 -19.90
C TYR A 318 -10.41 -11.46 -19.69
N VAL A 319 -9.80 -11.58 -18.52
CA VAL A 319 -9.07 -12.78 -18.13
C VAL A 319 -9.97 -13.69 -17.30
N ILE A 320 -10.00 -14.97 -17.63
CA ILE A 320 -10.72 -16.01 -16.87
C ILE A 320 -9.78 -17.06 -16.29
N GLY A 321 -10.23 -17.68 -15.19
CA GLY A 321 -9.55 -18.83 -14.57
C GLY A 321 -8.21 -18.48 -13.93
N SER A 322 -8.03 -17.25 -13.47
CA SER A 322 -6.87 -16.84 -12.67
C SER A 322 -7.04 -17.25 -11.21
N ASN A 323 -5.96 -17.11 -10.42
CA ASN A 323 -5.99 -17.28 -8.97
C ASN A 323 -6.49 -16.03 -8.21
N VAL A 324 -6.98 -15.01 -8.92
CA VAL A 324 -7.56 -13.79 -8.33
C VAL A 324 -9.07 -13.91 -8.33
N TYR A 325 -9.65 -13.83 -7.13
CA TYR A 325 -11.08 -13.98 -6.93
C TYR A 325 -11.76 -12.61 -6.81
N GLY A 326 -12.89 -12.45 -7.50
CA GLY A 326 -13.84 -11.38 -7.27
C GLY A 326 -14.73 -11.66 -6.05
N PRO A 327 -15.69 -10.78 -5.71
CA PRO A 327 -16.55 -10.93 -4.53
C PRO A 327 -17.36 -12.23 -4.52
N MET A 328 -17.64 -12.77 -5.71
CA MET A 328 -18.42 -13.99 -5.93
C MET A 328 -17.57 -15.18 -6.41
N GLY A 329 -16.27 -15.19 -6.13
CA GLY A 329 -15.38 -16.28 -6.51
C GLY A 329 -14.65 -16.04 -7.84
N GLU A 330 -14.49 -17.08 -8.67
CA GLU A 330 -13.83 -16.95 -9.99
C GLU A 330 -14.49 -15.84 -10.81
N GLU A 331 -13.69 -14.99 -11.46
CA GLU A 331 -14.18 -13.73 -12.03
C GLU A 331 -13.66 -13.49 -13.46
N LEU A 332 -14.43 -12.72 -14.22
CA LEU A 332 -14.03 -12.12 -15.50
C LEU A 332 -13.24 -10.85 -15.20
N ILE A 333 -11.92 -10.95 -15.08
CA ILE A 333 -11.08 -9.80 -14.70
C ILE A 333 -10.93 -8.83 -15.87
N PRO A 334 -11.41 -7.58 -15.77
CA PRO A 334 -11.46 -6.66 -16.90
C PRO A 334 -10.20 -5.79 -17.05
N PHE A 335 -9.78 -5.58 -18.29
CA PHE A 335 -8.63 -4.76 -18.66
C PHE A 335 -8.95 -3.87 -19.85
N LYS A 336 -8.49 -2.63 -19.79
CA LYS A 336 -8.53 -1.69 -20.91
C LYS A 336 -7.59 -2.12 -22.05
N ASN A 337 -6.44 -2.70 -21.71
CA ASN A 337 -5.38 -3.02 -22.65
C ASN A 337 -5.13 -4.54 -22.72
N GLU A 338 -5.06 -5.08 -23.94
CA GLU A 338 -4.78 -6.51 -24.16
C GLU A 338 -3.43 -6.94 -23.56
N THR A 339 -2.42 -6.08 -23.66
CA THR A 339 -1.08 -6.35 -23.10
C THR A 339 -1.12 -6.54 -21.58
N GLN A 340 -1.91 -5.73 -20.87
CA GLN A 340 -2.08 -5.87 -19.43
C GLN A 340 -2.88 -7.13 -19.08
N ALA A 341 -3.90 -7.47 -19.86
CA ALA A 341 -4.65 -8.71 -19.69
C ALA A 341 -3.75 -9.95 -19.84
N LYS A 342 -2.88 -9.97 -20.85
CA LYS A 342 -1.93 -11.08 -21.07
C LYS A 342 -0.92 -11.21 -19.95
N LYS A 343 -0.35 -10.11 -19.48
CA LYS A 343 0.58 -10.11 -18.34
C LYS A 343 -0.09 -10.55 -17.05
N PHE A 344 -1.28 -10.03 -16.76
CA PHE A 344 -2.05 -10.51 -15.62
C PHE A 344 -2.34 -12.01 -15.72
N MET A 345 -2.68 -12.51 -16.91
CA MET A 345 -2.90 -13.94 -17.14
C MET A 345 -1.63 -14.75 -16.81
N GLU A 346 -0.44 -14.28 -17.19
CA GLU A 346 0.83 -14.92 -16.85
C GLU A 346 1.12 -14.87 -15.34
N ASP A 347 0.99 -13.70 -14.72
CA ASP A 347 1.29 -13.46 -13.30
C ASP A 347 0.33 -14.20 -12.35
N HIS A 348 -0.92 -14.41 -12.79
CA HIS A 348 -2.01 -14.94 -11.98
C HIS A 348 -2.56 -16.27 -12.49
N PHE A 349 -1.78 -17.01 -13.28
CA PHE A 349 -2.13 -18.35 -13.80
C PHE A 349 -3.49 -18.40 -14.51
N GLY A 350 -3.87 -17.31 -15.19
CA GLY A 350 -5.09 -17.22 -15.96
C GLY A 350 -5.10 -18.20 -17.14
N LYS A 351 -6.29 -18.65 -17.53
CA LYS A 351 -6.45 -19.67 -18.59
C LYS A 351 -6.57 -19.04 -19.98
N LYS A 352 -7.25 -17.91 -20.10
CA LYS A 352 -7.59 -17.31 -21.39
C LYS A 352 -7.91 -15.81 -21.27
N VAL A 353 -7.54 -15.06 -22.32
CA VAL A 353 -8.01 -13.69 -22.58
C VAL A 353 -9.18 -13.75 -23.58
N LEU A 354 -10.27 -13.06 -23.27
CA LEU A 354 -11.49 -12.98 -24.06
C LEU A 354 -11.83 -11.53 -24.42
N LYS A 355 -12.50 -11.31 -25.54
CA LYS A 355 -13.26 -10.07 -25.79
C LYS A 355 -14.69 -10.20 -25.29
N PHE A 356 -15.40 -9.09 -25.18
CA PHE A 356 -16.81 -9.08 -24.74
C PHE A 356 -17.70 -10.06 -25.50
N GLU A 357 -17.54 -10.14 -26.83
CA GLU A 357 -18.31 -11.03 -27.72
C GLU A 357 -17.97 -12.51 -27.56
N ASP A 358 -16.80 -12.84 -27.03
CA ASP A 358 -16.37 -14.22 -26.80
C ASP A 358 -16.92 -14.80 -25.49
N ILE A 359 -17.44 -13.95 -24.60
CA ILE A 359 -17.99 -14.39 -23.32
C ILE A 359 -19.32 -15.11 -23.59
N LYS A 360 -19.40 -16.36 -23.14
CA LYS A 360 -20.62 -17.17 -23.28
C LYS A 360 -21.23 -17.47 -21.93
N LYS A 361 -22.54 -17.68 -21.93
CA LYS A 361 -23.32 -17.99 -20.73
C LYS A 361 -22.75 -19.19 -19.96
N GLU A 362 -22.31 -20.23 -20.66
CA GLU A 362 -21.76 -21.45 -20.05
C GLU A 362 -20.48 -21.21 -19.24
N MET A 363 -19.79 -20.08 -19.44
CA MET A 363 -18.57 -19.72 -18.71
C MET A 363 -18.85 -19.08 -17.35
N LEU A 364 -20.11 -18.76 -17.03
CA LEU A 364 -20.49 -17.95 -15.86
C LEU A 364 -21.00 -18.76 -14.66
N PHE A 365 -21.23 -20.06 -14.84
CA PHE A 365 -21.97 -20.93 -13.90
C PHE A 365 -21.15 -22.13 -13.45
#